data_AF-A0A9E3WJJ5-F1
#
_entry.id   AF-A0A9E3WJJ5-F1
#
_cell.length_a   1.000
_cell.length_b   1.000
_cell.length_c   1.000
_cell.angle_alpha   90.00
_cell.angle_beta   90.00
_cell.angle_gamma   90.00
#
_symmetry.space_group_name_H-M   'P 1'
#
loop_
_entity.id
_entity.type
_entity.pdbx_description
1 polymer ?
#
loop_
_entity_poly.entity_id
_entity_poly.type
_entity_poly.pdbx_seq_one_letter_code
_entity_poly.pdbx_strand_id
1 'polypeptide(L)'
;RSWAFRLPVMPVLRSFAPLESVSGIRPTGLKSARDALKRLSRRPAASVASRVGVEARNRWVVARAVAEAAAWRTESRGAHYRSDHPEADDRSFRAHSVERRGAPVAAVPVGRGPLALNGSG
;
A
#
# COMPACT_ATOMS: atom_id res chain seq x y z
N ARG A 1 -8.21 31.85 -30.24
CA ARG A 1 -8.61 30.68 -29.40
C ARG A 1 -7.54 29.62 -29.54
N SER A 2 -6.59 29.55 -28.61
CA SER A 2 -5.56 28.52 -28.56
C SER A 2 -4.98 28.52 -27.15
N TRP A 3 -5.27 27.47 -26.38
CA TRP A 3 -4.70 27.24 -25.06
C TRP A 3 -3.56 26.23 -25.23
N ALA A 4 -2.32 26.70 -25.19
CA ALA A 4 -1.15 25.82 -25.06
C ALA A 4 -0.70 25.85 -23.60
N PHE A 5 -1.21 24.94 -22.79
CA PHE A 5 -0.65 24.67 -21.46
C PHE A 5 0.60 23.80 -21.62
N ARG A 6 1.76 24.43 -21.42
CA ARG A 6 3.05 23.74 -21.32
C ARG A 6 3.20 23.24 -19.88
N LEU A 7 2.91 21.97 -19.64
CA LEU A 7 3.29 21.31 -18.39
C LEU A 7 4.74 20.82 -18.51
N PRO A 8 5.64 21.12 -17.56
CA PRO A 8 6.95 20.51 -17.51
C PRO A 8 6.81 19.12 -16.89
N VAL A 9 6.71 18.09 -17.73
CA VAL A 9 6.87 16.71 -17.28
C VAL A 9 8.37 16.48 -17.11
N MET A 10 8.81 16.40 -15.86
CA MET A 10 10.20 16.09 -15.51
C MET A 10 10.58 14.67 -15.98
N PRO A 11 11.82 14.47 -16.47
CA PRO A 11 12.25 13.21 -17.05
C PRO A 11 12.76 12.27 -15.95
N VAL A 12 12.00 11.23 -15.62
CA VAL A 12 12.54 10.08 -14.87
C VAL A 12 12.06 8.80 -15.55
N LEU A 13 12.60 8.55 -16.74
CA LEU A 13 12.53 7.24 -17.41
C LEU A 13 13.64 7.17 -18.46
N ARG A 14 14.87 7.00 -17.98
CA ARG A 14 15.96 6.46 -18.81
C ARG A 14 16.97 5.76 -17.92
N SER A 15 16.76 4.46 -17.77
CA SER A 15 17.79 3.41 -17.68
C SER A 15 17.07 2.08 -17.42
N PHE A 16 16.65 1.43 -18.49
CA PHE A 16 16.31 0.01 -18.50
C PHE A 16 17.64 -0.76 -18.40
N ALA A 17 17.94 -1.27 -17.21
CA ALA A 17 18.90 -2.36 -17.01
C ALA A 17 18.23 -3.70 -17.41
N PRO A 18 18.97 -4.74 -17.83
CA PRO A 18 18.42 -5.95 -18.43
C PRO A 18 17.48 -6.71 -17.48
N LEU A 19 16.54 -7.44 -18.09
CA LEU A 19 15.36 -8.11 -17.54
C LEU A 19 15.64 -9.25 -16.53
N GLU A 20 16.35 -8.98 -15.44
CA GLU A 20 16.39 -9.87 -14.26
C GLU A 20 15.77 -9.24 -13.00
N SER A 21 15.25 -8.01 -13.10
CA SER A 21 14.83 -7.21 -11.94
C SER A 21 13.43 -6.62 -12.05
N VAL A 22 12.44 -7.40 -12.49
CA VAL A 22 11.05 -6.93 -12.59
C VAL A 22 10.26 -7.29 -11.32
N SER A 23 9.85 -6.23 -10.60
CA SER A 23 8.68 -6.17 -9.70
C SER A 23 8.59 -7.17 -8.53
N GLY A 24 9.12 -6.77 -7.37
CA GLY A 24 8.88 -7.51 -6.12
C GLY A 24 9.11 -6.70 -4.85
N ILE A 25 8.23 -6.90 -3.87
CA ILE A 25 8.38 -6.42 -2.51
C ILE A 25 9.53 -7.21 -1.87
N ARG A 26 10.64 -6.51 -1.58
CA ARG A 26 11.76 -7.06 -0.82
C ARG A 26 11.56 -6.78 0.67
N PRO A 27 12.01 -7.66 1.58
CA PRO A 27 11.87 -7.45 3.03
C PRO A 27 12.44 -6.11 3.50
N THR A 28 13.62 -5.76 3.01
CA THR A 28 14.32 -4.51 3.36
C THR A 28 13.60 -3.27 2.85
N GLY A 29 13.07 -3.32 1.62
CA GLY A 29 12.30 -2.24 1.01
C GLY A 29 10.99 -1.99 1.75
N LEU A 30 10.27 -3.07 2.09
CA LEU A 30 9.01 -3.00 2.83
C LEU A 30 9.20 -2.43 4.24
N LYS A 31 10.20 -2.91 4.97
CA LYS A 31 10.56 -2.37 6.27
C LYS A 31 10.89 -0.87 6.19
N SER A 32 11.72 -0.48 5.21
CA SER A 32 12.12 0.91 5.01
C SER A 32 10.93 1.83 4.70
N ALA A 33 9.97 1.35 3.89
CA ALA A 33 8.73 2.08 3.59
C ALA A 33 7.88 2.30 4.85
N ARG A 34 7.69 1.26 5.66
CA ARG A 34 6.95 1.34 6.95
C ARG A 34 7.63 2.29 7.93
N ASP A 35 8.96 2.22 8.03
CA ASP A 35 9.74 3.13 8.88
C ASP A 35 9.60 4.59 8.42
N ALA A 36 9.63 4.85 7.11
CA ALA A 36 9.40 6.18 6.56
C ALA A 36 8.00 6.71 6.89
N LEU A 37 6.97 5.89 6.74
CA LEU A 37 5.58 6.26 7.07
C LEU A 37 5.40 6.54 8.57
N LYS A 38 6.09 5.79 9.44
CA LYS A 38 6.14 6.01 10.90
C LYS A 38 6.85 7.31 11.27
N ARG A 39 7.89 7.71 10.53
CA ARG A 39 8.52 9.02 10.73
C ARG A 39 7.60 10.16 10.30
N LEU A 40 6.91 10.00 9.16
CA LEU A 40 5.96 11.01 8.67
C LEU A 40 4.78 11.21 9.64
N SER A 41 4.34 10.17 10.34
CA SER A 41 3.23 10.30 11.30
C SER A 41 3.57 11.13 12.54
N ARG A 42 4.85 11.32 12.84
CA ARG A 42 5.34 12.15 13.96
C ARG A 42 5.49 13.62 13.60
N ARG A 43 5.45 13.97 12.31
CA ARG A 43 5.53 15.36 11.86
C ARG A 43 4.21 16.05 12.18
N PRO A 44 4.21 17.37 12.47
CA PRO A 44 2.99 18.14 12.57
C PRO A 44 2.13 17.90 11.33
N ALA A 45 0.87 17.54 11.54
CA ALA A 45 -0.04 17.34 10.42
C ALA A 45 -0.15 18.66 9.64
N ALA A 46 -0.01 18.58 8.32
CA ALA A 46 -0.40 19.70 7.47
C ALA A 46 -1.85 20.07 7.77
N SER A 47 -2.15 21.36 7.85
CA SER A 47 -3.51 21.82 8.15
C SER A 47 -4.51 21.20 7.18
N VAL A 48 -5.46 20.45 7.73
CA VAL A 48 -6.58 19.87 6.97
C VAL A 48 -7.59 20.95 6.54
N ALA A 49 -7.37 22.21 6.91
CA ALA A 49 -8.13 23.35 6.39
C ALA A 49 -7.74 23.72 4.94
N SER A 50 -6.75 23.04 4.36
CA SER A 50 -6.33 23.24 2.97
C SER A 50 -6.49 21.95 2.16
N ARG A 51 -6.78 22.09 0.86
CA ARG A 51 -6.82 20.97 -0.09
C ARG A 51 -5.54 20.12 -0.04
N VAL A 52 -4.37 20.78 -0.04
CA VAL A 52 -3.07 20.11 0.00
C VAL A 52 -2.91 19.29 1.28
N GLY A 53 -3.35 19.82 2.43
CA GLY A 53 -3.30 19.09 3.70
C GLY A 53 -4.18 17.85 3.71
N VAL A 54 -5.41 17.95 3.18
CA VAL A 54 -6.32 16.80 3.03
C VAL A 54 -5.72 15.75 2.08
N GLU A 55 -5.20 16.15 0.92
CA GLU A 55 -4.57 15.24 -0.04
C GLU A 55 -3.32 14.55 0.54
N ALA A 56 -2.50 15.28 1.29
CA ALA A 56 -1.35 14.71 1.98
C ALA A 56 -1.78 13.68 3.03
N ARG A 57 -2.82 13.98 3.81
CA ARG A 57 -3.36 13.06 4.81
C ARG A 57 -3.92 11.80 4.17
N ASN A 58 -4.71 11.92 3.11
CA ASN A 58 -5.31 10.79 2.40
C ASN A 58 -4.22 9.88 1.80
N ARG A 59 -3.20 10.46 1.14
CA ARG A 59 -2.07 9.71 0.60
C ARG A 59 -1.31 8.96 1.69
N TRP A 60 -1.06 9.61 2.83
CA TRP A 60 -0.39 8.94 3.96
C TRP A 60 -1.22 7.76 4.50
N VAL A 61 -2.54 7.93 4.64
CA VAL A 61 -3.43 6.85 5.10
C VAL A 61 -3.40 5.66 4.16
N VAL A 62 -3.54 5.90 2.85
CA VAL A 62 -3.52 4.84 1.83
C VAL A 62 -2.15 4.17 1.77
N ALA A 63 -1.05 4.93 1.76
CA ALA A 63 0.30 4.38 1.73
C ALA A 63 0.59 3.51 2.96
N ARG A 64 0.13 3.94 4.14
CA ARG A 64 0.22 3.14 5.38
C ARG A 64 -0.55 1.83 5.26
N ALA A 65 -1.81 1.88 4.82
CA ALA A 65 -2.61 0.67 4.66
C ALA A 65 -1.96 -0.32 3.69
N VAL A 66 -1.58 0.14 2.49
CA VAL A 66 -0.88 -0.70 1.51
C VAL A 66 0.40 -1.34 2.09
N ALA A 67 1.21 -0.59 2.82
CA ALA A 67 2.45 -1.12 3.41
C ALA A 67 2.19 -2.12 4.55
N GLU A 68 1.17 -1.90 5.39
CA GLU A 68 0.80 -2.84 6.46
C GLU A 68 0.18 -4.11 5.89
N ALA A 69 -0.72 -4.01 4.90
CA ALA A 69 -1.27 -5.16 4.18
C ALA A 69 -0.16 -5.97 3.49
N ALA A 70 0.79 -5.31 2.83
CA ALA A 70 1.91 -5.98 2.19
C ALA A 70 2.82 -6.72 3.19
N ALA A 71 3.03 -6.15 4.39
CA ALA A 71 3.82 -6.78 5.44
C ALA A 71 3.12 -7.97 6.08
N TRP A 72 1.79 -7.84 6.27
CA TRP A 72 0.95 -8.88 6.83
C TRP A 72 0.79 -10.08 5.89
N ARG A 73 0.71 -9.86 4.56
CA ARG A 73 0.61 -10.93 3.55
C ARG A 73 1.98 -11.54 3.25
N THR A 74 2.27 -12.69 3.83
CA THR A 74 3.50 -13.49 3.59
C THR A 74 3.27 -14.53 2.49
N GLU A 75 2.84 -14.08 1.32
CA GLU A 75 2.69 -14.87 0.09
C GLU A 75 2.92 -13.98 -1.13
N SER A 76 2.89 -14.57 -2.32
CA SER A 76 2.80 -13.86 -3.59
C SER A 76 1.52 -14.21 -4.36
N ARG A 77 0.79 -13.19 -4.81
CA ARG A 77 -0.45 -13.35 -5.60
C ARG A 77 -0.73 -12.11 -6.44
N GLY A 78 -0.84 -12.30 -7.76
CA GLY A 78 -1.14 -11.20 -8.69
C GLY A 78 -0.10 -10.08 -8.60
N ALA A 79 -0.55 -8.84 -8.37
CA ALA A 79 0.32 -7.66 -8.26
C ALA A 79 1.16 -7.60 -6.96
N HIS A 80 0.88 -8.43 -5.98
CA HIS A 80 1.65 -8.53 -4.73
C HIS A 80 2.63 -9.69 -4.85
N TYR A 81 3.87 -9.41 -5.28
CA TYR A 81 4.95 -10.40 -5.30
C TYR A 81 5.97 -10.11 -4.19
N ARG A 82 6.36 -11.12 -3.43
CA ARG A 82 7.33 -11.06 -2.33
C ARG A 82 8.48 -12.03 -2.60
N SER A 83 9.70 -11.52 -2.68
CA SER A 83 10.88 -12.35 -2.94
C SER A 83 11.18 -13.35 -1.82
N ASP A 84 10.73 -13.06 -0.59
CA ASP A 84 10.88 -13.92 0.59
C ASP A 84 9.71 -14.91 0.78
N HIS A 85 8.62 -14.74 0.03
CA HIS A 85 7.47 -15.64 0.00
C HIS A 85 6.94 -15.73 -1.44
N PRO A 86 7.67 -16.38 -2.37
CA PRO A 86 7.38 -16.32 -3.81
C PRO A 86 6.13 -17.11 -4.23
N GLU A 87 5.65 -18.02 -3.38
CA GLU A 87 4.50 -18.86 -3.65
C GLU A 87 3.21 -18.27 -3.06
N ALA A 88 2.07 -18.66 -3.63
CA ALA A 88 0.77 -18.41 -3.02
C ALA A 88 0.52 -19.36 -1.83
N ASP A 89 -0.09 -18.86 -0.77
CA ASP A 89 -0.51 -19.67 0.38
C ASP A 89 -2.03 -19.52 0.58
N ASP A 90 -2.75 -20.42 -0.08
CA ASP A 90 -4.21 -20.46 -0.02
C ASP A 90 -4.76 -20.84 1.36
N ARG A 91 -3.97 -21.52 2.20
CA ARG A 91 -4.42 -21.89 3.56
C ARG A 91 -4.52 -20.67 4.45
N SER A 92 -3.57 -19.74 4.32
CA SER A 92 -3.49 -18.56 5.18
C SER A 92 -4.09 -17.29 4.55
N PHE A 93 -4.00 -17.14 3.22
CA PHE A 93 -4.21 -15.85 2.55
C PHE A 93 -5.24 -15.84 1.41
N ARG A 94 -6.03 -16.91 1.25
CA ARG A 94 -7.24 -16.90 0.40
C ARG A 94 -8.38 -16.10 1.06
N ALA A 95 -8.08 -14.84 1.37
CA ALA A 95 -8.90 -13.91 2.12
C ALA A 95 -8.55 -12.47 1.75
N HIS A 96 -9.48 -11.54 1.96
CA HIS A 96 -9.25 -10.11 1.92
C HIS A 96 -8.55 -9.66 3.22
N SER A 97 -7.54 -8.79 3.10
CA SER A 97 -6.98 -8.06 4.23
C SER A 97 -7.88 -6.85 4.54
N VAL A 98 -8.35 -6.74 5.77
CA VAL A 98 -9.18 -5.63 6.23
C VAL A 98 -8.46 -4.86 7.33
N GLU A 99 -8.39 -3.55 7.15
CA GLU A 99 -7.73 -2.64 8.07
C GLU A 99 -8.71 -1.67 8.71
N ARG A 100 -8.59 -1.49 10.02
CA ARG A 100 -9.31 -0.48 10.79
C ARG A 100 -8.32 0.33 11.61
N ARG A 101 -8.60 1.63 11.79
CA ARG A 101 -7.72 2.50 12.58
C ARG A 101 -7.67 1.99 14.03
N GLY A 102 -6.47 1.70 14.52
CA GLY A 102 -6.24 1.24 15.90
C GLY A 102 -6.46 -0.25 16.11
N ALA A 103 -6.72 -1.03 15.05
CA ALA A 103 -6.86 -2.48 15.12
C ALA A 103 -5.76 -3.18 14.28
N PRO A 104 -5.41 -4.43 14.59
CA PRO A 104 -4.58 -5.25 13.72
C PRO A 104 -5.28 -5.53 12.38
N VAL A 105 -4.48 -5.87 11.36
CA VAL A 105 -5.00 -6.35 10.06
C VAL A 105 -5.74 -7.67 10.28
N ALA A 106 -6.96 -7.76 9.76
CA ALA A 106 -7.80 -8.95 9.86
C ALA A 106 -7.98 -9.62 8.49
N ALA A 107 -8.13 -10.95 8.48
CA ALA A 107 -8.48 -11.72 7.29
C ALA A 107 -10.00 -11.90 7.20
N VAL A 108 -10.59 -11.62 6.04
CA VAL A 108 -11.97 -11.98 5.71
C VAL A 108 -11.98 -12.95 4.55
N PRO A 109 -12.44 -14.21 4.73
CA PRO A 109 -12.46 -15.19 3.66
C PRO A 109 -13.14 -14.67 2.40
N VAL A 110 -12.55 -14.95 1.24
CA VAL A 110 -13.18 -14.63 -0.06
C VAL A 110 -14.50 -15.40 -0.18
N GLY A 111 -15.52 -14.75 -0.76
CA GLY A 111 -16.87 -15.32 -0.88
C GLY A 111 -17.77 -15.11 0.34
N ARG A 112 -17.26 -14.56 1.46
CA ARG A 112 -18.10 -13.94 2.51
C ARG A 112 -18.07 -12.42 2.33
N GLY A 113 -19.23 -11.80 2.19
CA GLY A 113 -19.35 -10.35 2.02
C GLY A 113 -18.87 -9.57 3.27
N PRO A 114 -18.57 -8.28 3.14
CA PRO A 114 -18.04 -7.44 4.23
C PRO A 114 -18.97 -7.31 5.47
N LEU A 115 -20.23 -7.73 5.36
CA LEU A 115 -21.18 -7.80 6.47
C LEU A 115 -20.82 -8.85 7.53
N ALA A 116 -19.97 -9.83 7.20
CA ALA A 116 -19.52 -10.86 8.15
C ALA A 116 -18.59 -10.33 9.27
N LEU A 117 -18.21 -9.05 9.23
CA LEU A 117 -17.36 -8.39 10.23
C LEU A 117 -18.13 -7.68 11.35
N ASN A 118 -19.46 -7.64 11.28
CA ASN A 118 -20.32 -7.14 12.34
C ASN A 118 -20.89 -8.38 13.03
N GLY A 119 -20.30 -8.77 14.16
CA GLY A 119 -20.58 -10.04 14.83
C GLY A 119 -22.06 -10.41 14.90
N SER A 120 -22.36 -11.66 14.56
CA SER A 120 -23.51 -12.36 15.09
C SER A 120 -23.43 -12.32 16.62
N GLY A 121 -24.48 -11.78 17.25
CA GLY A 121 -24.77 -12.08 18.65
C GLY A 121 -25.10 -13.55 18.88
#